data_AF-A0A9Q0HN87-F1
#
_entry.id   AF-A0A9Q0HN87-F1
#
_cell.length_a   1.000
_cell.length_b   1.000
_cell.length_c   1.000
_cell.angle_alpha   90.00
_cell.angle_beta   90.00
_cell.angle_gamma   90.00
#
_symmetry.space_group_name_H-M   'P 1'
#
loop_
_entity.id
_entity.type
_entity.pdbx_description
1 polymer ?
#
loop_
_entity_poly.entity_id
_entity_poly.type
_entity_poly.pdbx_seq_one_letter_code
_entity_poly.pdbx_strand_id
1 'polypeptide(L)'
;MQSYMFNNQQCPKTGPSRFQYILRVPRSPTIVHAKPWTSCHNKLSVSCTALTSWTTDDHLNTIGPSSGDYVLPSVWGDYFATYTPPDQEPKEWMERRIIELKEEVKTMLDSTTNIAELVNIVDTIQRLGISYHFVNEIDDALSQLHDIKFDNEDLQNVSLRFRLLRQHGFNASSDVFCKFIDSDGNFHEDLSKDAKGLLSLYNTGYLAFPGETILDKAISFARGHLKSMVYNLDSPLKREVLRALKTPLHRMVPRIEAMFFIEEYTEKETRNDTLLKLAKMDYNLVQRLHLEELKELTL
;
A
#
# COMPACT_ATOMS: atom_id res chain seq x y z
N MET A 1 26.70 -20.06 -37.65
CA MET A 1 26.77 -19.10 -36.53
C MET A 1 26.19 -17.78 -36.99
N GLN A 2 24.88 -17.57 -36.79
CA GLN A 2 24.24 -16.28 -37.00
C GLN A 2 24.01 -15.66 -35.61
N SER A 3 24.78 -14.63 -35.31
CA SER A 3 24.63 -13.81 -34.11
C SER A 3 23.53 -12.79 -34.39
N TYR A 4 22.40 -12.93 -33.71
CA TYR A 4 21.36 -11.91 -33.68
C TYR A 4 21.74 -10.89 -32.60
N MET A 5 22.07 -9.67 -33.03
CA MET A 5 22.19 -8.53 -32.12
C MET A 5 20.78 -8.13 -31.66
N PHE A 6 20.50 -8.27 -30.36
CA PHE A 6 19.30 -7.73 -29.74
C PHE A 6 19.51 -6.24 -29.41
N ASN A 7 18.60 -5.42 -29.92
CA ASN A 7 18.48 -3.99 -29.58
C ASN A 7 18.08 -3.85 -28.11
N ASN A 8 18.98 -3.31 -27.28
CA ASN A 8 18.61 -2.73 -25.99
C ASN A 8 17.93 -1.38 -26.25
N GLN A 9 16.60 -1.33 -26.16
CA GLN A 9 15.88 -0.05 -26.09
C GLN A 9 16.18 0.60 -24.73
N GLN A 10 17.20 1.45 -24.72
CA GLN A 10 17.38 2.46 -23.67
C GLN A 10 16.34 3.57 -23.88
N CYS A 11 15.69 4.00 -22.80
CA CYS A 11 14.81 5.16 -22.83
C CYS A 11 15.48 6.35 -23.55
N PRO A 12 14.71 7.24 -24.22
CA PRO A 12 15.24 8.49 -24.74
C PRO A 12 16.03 9.20 -23.65
N LYS A 13 17.34 9.34 -23.83
CA LYS A 13 18.27 9.71 -22.76
C LYS A 13 17.94 11.08 -22.17
N THR A 14 17.38 11.11 -20.96
CA THR A 14 17.38 12.31 -20.12
C THR A 14 18.57 12.28 -19.16
N GLY A 15 19.77 12.56 -19.68
CA GLY A 15 20.99 12.84 -18.89
C GLY A 15 21.51 11.69 -17.98
N PRO A 16 22.79 11.74 -17.53
CA PRO A 16 23.34 10.71 -16.68
C PRO A 16 22.94 10.94 -15.22
N SER A 17 22.07 10.08 -14.65
CA SER A 17 21.87 10.02 -13.20
C SER A 17 22.76 8.93 -12.62
N ARG A 18 23.97 9.31 -12.17
CA ARG A 18 24.89 8.45 -11.43
C ARG A 18 24.81 8.82 -9.96
N PHE A 19 23.89 8.22 -9.22
CA PHE A 19 23.87 8.29 -7.77
C PHE A 19 23.61 6.90 -7.17
N GLN A 20 24.69 6.22 -6.78
CA GLN A 20 24.63 5.09 -5.86
C GLN A 20 24.48 5.67 -4.45
N TYR A 21 23.27 5.64 -3.90
CA TYR A 21 23.07 5.75 -2.46
C TYR A 21 22.44 4.46 -1.95
N ILE A 22 23.26 3.60 -1.36
CA ILE A 22 22.81 2.45 -0.58
C ILE A 22 22.34 3.00 0.76
N LEU A 23 21.04 3.29 0.89
CA LEU A 23 20.42 3.38 2.20
C LEU A 23 19.99 1.97 2.61
N ARG A 24 20.89 1.28 3.30
CA ARG A 24 20.59 0.01 3.97
C ARG A 24 19.67 0.32 5.14
N VAL A 25 18.38 0.05 5.01
CA VAL A 25 17.46 0.05 6.14
C VAL A 25 17.85 -1.15 7.03
N PRO A 26 18.21 -0.97 8.31
CA PRO A 26 18.57 -2.09 9.16
C PRO A 26 17.36 -3.00 9.36
N ARG A 27 17.57 -4.30 9.13
CA ARG A 27 16.64 -5.36 9.53
C ARG A 27 16.71 -5.46 11.07
N SER A 28 15.54 -5.39 11.72
CA SER A 28 15.25 -5.50 13.17
C SER A 28 15.16 -4.19 13.97
N PRO A 29 14.15 -4.05 14.88
CA PRO A 29 13.90 -2.83 15.62
C PRO A 29 14.89 -2.71 16.79
N THR A 30 15.88 -1.84 16.66
CA THR A 30 16.67 -1.39 17.81
C THR A 30 16.03 -0.10 18.31
N ILE A 31 15.56 -0.08 19.56
CA ILE A 31 15.04 1.11 20.23
C ILE A 31 16.20 2.12 20.33
N VAL A 32 16.15 3.17 19.50
CA VAL A 32 17.07 4.31 19.61
C VAL A 32 16.30 5.45 20.26
N HIS A 33 16.73 5.83 21.47
CA HIS A 33 16.22 7.01 22.17
C HIS A 33 16.40 8.26 21.29
N ALA A 34 15.29 8.85 20.85
CA ALA A 34 15.28 10.10 20.09
C ALA A 34 15.64 11.28 21.01
N LYS A 35 16.65 12.07 20.62
CA LYS A 35 16.90 13.40 21.18
C LYS A 35 16.08 14.46 20.43
N PRO A 36 15.72 15.59 21.07
CA PRO A 36 14.74 16.53 20.54
C PRO A 36 15.26 17.29 19.31
N TRP A 37 14.42 17.42 18.29
CA TRP A 37 14.64 18.29 17.14
C TRP A 37 14.33 19.75 17.51
N THR A 38 15.29 20.65 17.29
CA THR A 38 15.07 22.10 17.35
C THR A 38 14.57 22.65 16.00
N SER A 39 13.53 23.47 16.13
CA SER A 39 12.84 24.37 15.18
C SER A 39 13.51 24.68 13.83
N CYS A 40 12.75 24.49 12.74
CA CYS A 40 12.87 25.24 11.51
C CYS A 40 11.54 25.95 11.22
N HIS A 41 11.54 27.28 11.31
CA HIS A 41 10.45 28.14 10.87
C HIS A 41 10.30 28.09 9.36
N ASN A 42 9.07 27.92 8.87
CA ASN A 42 8.62 28.56 7.63
C ASN A 42 7.12 28.85 7.69
N LYS A 43 6.80 30.13 7.54
CA LYS A 43 5.46 30.71 7.51
C LYS A 43 4.82 30.43 6.15
N LEU A 44 3.62 29.85 6.14
CA LEU A 44 2.64 30.04 5.08
C LEU A 44 1.25 30.11 5.74
N SER A 45 0.63 31.29 5.63
CA SER A 45 -0.68 31.61 6.18
C SER A 45 -1.79 31.03 5.30
N VAL A 46 -2.78 30.38 5.90
CA VAL A 46 -4.09 30.14 5.27
C VAL A 46 -5.14 30.80 6.15
N SER A 47 -5.82 31.79 5.58
CA SER A 47 -6.91 32.54 6.19
C SER A 47 -8.20 31.72 6.12
N CYS A 48 -8.73 31.28 7.27
CA CYS A 48 -10.11 30.80 7.40
C CYS A 48 -11.00 32.00 7.78
N THR A 49 -11.88 32.41 6.87
CA THR A 49 -12.99 33.32 7.17
C THR A 49 -14.09 32.55 7.88
N ALA A 50 -14.24 32.77 9.19
CA ALA A 50 -15.44 32.42 9.94
C ALA A 50 -16.37 33.63 9.98
N LEU A 51 -17.57 33.48 9.40
CA LEU A 51 -18.70 34.39 9.59
C LEU A 51 -19.43 33.96 10.86
N THR A 52 -19.29 34.73 11.95
CA THR A 52 -20.34 34.87 12.96
C THR A 52 -20.36 36.30 13.50
N SER A 53 -21.58 36.83 13.57
CA SER A 53 -21.97 38.19 13.91
C SER A 53 -21.56 38.63 15.32
N TRP A 54 -21.14 39.89 15.44
CA TRP A 54 -20.86 40.55 16.70
C TRP A 54 -22.15 41.19 17.24
N THR A 55 -22.51 40.88 18.49
CA THR A 55 -23.36 41.75 19.31
C THR A 55 -22.56 42.11 20.55
N THR A 56 -22.21 43.39 20.63
CA THR A 56 -21.58 44.04 21.78
C THR A 56 -22.59 44.17 22.91
N ASP A 57 -22.23 43.75 24.11
CA ASP A 57 -22.58 44.49 25.32
C ASP A 57 -21.46 44.36 26.36
N ASP A 58 -20.93 45.52 26.70
CA ASP A 58 -19.96 45.78 27.75
C ASP A 58 -20.64 45.58 29.12
N HIS A 59 -19.98 44.89 30.07
CA HIS A 59 -19.86 45.33 31.46
C HIS A 59 -19.03 44.33 32.30
N LEU A 60 -17.90 44.84 32.81
CA LEU A 60 -17.23 44.53 34.08
C LEU A 60 -16.45 43.20 34.22
N ASN A 61 -15.15 43.33 34.01
CA ASN A 61 -14.03 42.76 34.79
C ASN A 61 -14.38 41.63 35.77
N THR A 62 -14.08 40.39 35.37
CA THR A 62 -13.44 39.41 36.25
C THR A 62 -12.48 38.60 35.39
N ILE A 63 -11.17 38.81 35.55
CA ILE A 63 -10.14 37.97 34.92
C ILE A 63 -10.19 36.62 35.64
N GLY A 64 -11.06 35.72 35.18
CA GLY A 64 -10.99 34.30 35.48
C GLY A 64 -9.79 33.68 34.76
N PRO A 65 -9.26 32.54 35.24
CA PRO A 65 -8.13 31.90 34.59
C PRO A 65 -8.51 31.60 33.14
N SER A 66 -7.63 32.00 32.21
CA SER A 66 -7.66 31.63 30.79
C SER A 66 -8.22 30.23 30.65
N SER A 67 -9.36 30.08 29.98
CA SER A 67 -10.03 28.81 29.68
C SER A 67 -9.08 27.92 28.88
N GLY A 68 -8.20 27.24 29.60
CA GLY A 68 -7.31 26.22 29.10
C GLY A 68 -8.13 24.98 28.78
N ASP A 69 -7.98 24.53 27.55
CA ASP A 69 -8.25 23.19 27.07
C ASP A 69 -9.68 22.67 27.30
N TYR A 70 -10.58 23.04 26.37
CA TYR A 70 -11.77 22.23 26.12
C TYR A 70 -11.32 20.84 25.64
N VAL A 71 -11.14 19.90 26.58
CA VAL A 71 -10.98 18.49 26.25
C VAL A 71 -12.31 18.01 25.68
N LEU A 72 -12.38 17.91 24.35
CA LEU A 72 -13.51 17.27 23.71
C LEU A 72 -13.62 15.83 24.25
N PRO A 73 -14.81 15.40 24.71
CA PRO A 73 -15.00 14.03 25.16
C PRO A 73 -14.58 13.03 24.09
N SER A 74 -13.96 11.93 24.51
CA SER A 74 -13.67 10.82 23.60
C SER A 74 -14.96 10.35 22.94
N VAL A 75 -14.95 10.22 21.62
CA VAL A 75 -16.07 9.63 20.86
C VAL A 75 -16.37 8.18 21.27
N TRP A 76 -15.44 7.54 22.00
CA TRP A 76 -15.54 6.17 22.46
C TRP A 76 -16.02 6.03 23.90
N GLY A 77 -16.04 7.11 24.70
CA GLY A 77 -16.38 7.02 26.13
C GLY A 77 -15.64 5.88 26.84
N ASP A 78 -16.39 5.00 27.50
CA ASP A 78 -15.94 3.79 28.19
C ASP A 78 -16.18 2.49 27.38
N TYR A 79 -16.47 2.62 26.08
CA TYR A 79 -16.83 1.49 25.21
C TYR A 79 -15.82 0.34 25.32
N PHE A 80 -14.52 0.61 25.22
CA PHE A 80 -13.48 -0.43 25.27
C PHE A 80 -13.28 -1.04 26.66
N ALA A 81 -13.55 -0.30 27.74
CA ALA A 81 -13.48 -0.82 29.10
C ALA A 81 -14.58 -1.87 29.36
N THR A 82 -15.76 -1.66 28.78
CA THR A 82 -16.94 -2.52 28.97
C THR A 82 -17.15 -3.54 27.85
N TYR A 83 -16.41 -3.41 26.74
CA TYR A 83 -16.57 -4.26 25.58
C TYR A 83 -16.35 -5.74 25.92
N THR A 84 -17.31 -6.56 25.51
CA THR A 84 -17.26 -8.02 25.53
C THR A 84 -17.60 -8.49 24.12
N PRO A 85 -16.68 -9.17 23.42
CA PRO A 85 -16.95 -9.63 22.07
C PRO A 85 -18.14 -10.60 22.02
N PRO A 86 -19.09 -10.47 21.06
CA PRO A 86 -20.20 -11.40 20.90
C PRO A 86 -19.72 -12.77 20.41
N ASP A 87 -20.45 -13.85 20.74
CA ASP A 87 -20.19 -15.27 20.42
C ASP A 87 -19.11 -15.48 19.37
N GLN A 88 -17.93 -15.85 19.88
CA GLN A 88 -16.72 -15.96 19.10
C GLN A 88 -16.31 -17.43 18.98
N GLU A 89 -15.91 -17.83 17.78
CA GLU A 89 -15.25 -19.13 17.58
C GLU A 89 -14.11 -19.29 18.60
N PRO A 90 -13.95 -20.48 19.21
CA PRO A 90 -12.90 -20.70 20.20
C PRO A 90 -11.52 -20.31 19.66
N LYS A 91 -10.75 -19.54 20.44
CA LYS A 91 -9.42 -19.07 20.04
C LYS A 91 -8.51 -20.21 19.59
N GLU A 92 -8.47 -21.29 20.37
CA GLU A 92 -7.68 -22.49 20.08
C GLU A 92 -8.06 -23.15 18.74
N TRP A 93 -9.36 -23.16 18.40
CA TRP A 93 -9.83 -23.70 17.12
C TRP A 93 -9.33 -22.83 15.96
N MET A 94 -9.45 -21.50 16.09
CA MET A 94 -8.97 -20.58 15.06
C MET A 94 -7.47 -20.71 14.86
N GLU A 95 -6.69 -20.77 15.94
CA GLU A 95 -5.23 -20.92 15.89
C GLU A 95 -4.83 -22.22 15.17
N ARG A 96 -5.49 -23.35 15.51
CA ARG A 96 -5.25 -24.63 14.82
C ARG A 96 -5.56 -24.53 13.33
N ARG A 97 -6.71 -23.96 12.96
CA ARG A 97 -7.12 -23.86 11.56
C ARG A 97 -6.24 -22.90 10.76
N ILE A 98 -5.76 -21.82 11.39
CA ILE A 98 -4.78 -20.90 10.80
C ILE A 98 -3.48 -21.63 10.49
N ILE A 99 -2.99 -22.52 11.37
CA ILE A 99 -1.78 -23.31 11.11
C ILE A 99 -1.95 -24.19 9.86
N GLU A 100 -3.08 -24.90 9.75
CA GLU A 100 -3.37 -25.75 8.58
C GLU A 100 -3.41 -24.93 7.29
N LEU A 101 -4.11 -23.80 7.30
CA LEU A 101 -4.22 -22.91 6.14
C LEU A 101 -2.86 -22.29 5.75
N LYS A 102 -1.97 -22.02 6.71
CA LYS A 102 -0.62 -21.54 6.40
C LYS A 102 0.18 -22.58 5.63
N GLU A 103 0.14 -23.85 6.01
CA GLU A 103 0.85 -24.91 5.30
C GLU A 103 0.30 -25.12 3.88
N GLU A 104 -1.02 -24.99 3.68
CA GLU A 104 -1.62 -24.98 2.35
C GLU A 104 -1.08 -23.81 1.49
N VAL A 105 -0.97 -22.60 2.06
CA VAL A 105 -0.45 -21.42 1.34
C VAL A 105 1.05 -21.53 1.04
N LYS A 106 1.85 -22.10 1.96
CA LYS A 106 3.27 -22.37 1.69
C LYS A 106 3.44 -23.34 0.51
N THR A 107 2.69 -24.44 0.53
CA THR A 107 2.69 -25.41 -0.57
C THR A 107 2.30 -24.76 -1.90
N MET A 108 1.34 -23.83 -1.88
CA MET A 108 0.93 -23.05 -3.04
C MET A 108 2.05 -22.16 -3.57
N LEU A 109 2.76 -21.43 -2.70
CA LEU A 109 3.93 -20.63 -3.09
C LEU A 109 5.04 -21.49 -3.69
N ASP A 110 5.39 -22.61 -3.04
CA ASP A 110 6.48 -23.50 -3.46
C ASP A 110 6.20 -24.19 -4.81
N SER A 111 4.93 -24.50 -5.10
CA SER A 111 4.53 -25.20 -6.33
C SER A 111 4.27 -24.26 -7.52
N THR A 112 4.19 -22.95 -7.29
CA THR A 112 3.89 -21.98 -8.35
C THR A 112 5.11 -21.72 -9.21
N THR A 113 5.05 -22.14 -10.48
CA THR A 113 6.13 -21.93 -11.47
C THR A 113 5.84 -20.78 -12.45
N ASN A 114 4.57 -20.39 -12.59
CA ASN A 114 4.18 -19.28 -13.45
C ASN A 114 4.50 -17.95 -12.77
N ILE A 115 5.29 -17.10 -13.43
CA ILE A 115 5.76 -15.81 -12.91
C ILE A 115 4.59 -14.86 -12.60
N ALA A 116 3.63 -14.73 -13.52
CA ALA A 116 2.49 -13.85 -13.34
C ALA A 116 1.60 -14.32 -12.18
N GLU A 117 1.39 -15.63 -12.07
CA GLU A 117 0.68 -16.23 -10.94
C GLU A 117 1.41 -15.97 -9.62
N LEU A 118 2.72 -16.21 -9.56
CA LEU A 118 3.53 -15.98 -8.36
C LEU A 118 3.50 -14.52 -7.91
N VAL A 119 3.64 -13.56 -8.85
CA VAL A 119 3.50 -12.12 -8.58
C VAL A 119 2.12 -11.81 -7.99
N ASN A 120 1.05 -12.37 -8.55
CA ASN A 120 -0.31 -12.16 -8.06
C ASN A 120 -0.54 -12.77 -6.68
N ILE A 121 -0.01 -13.96 -6.39
CA ILE A 121 -0.12 -14.61 -5.08
C ILE A 121 0.63 -13.77 -4.03
N VAL A 122 1.88 -13.38 -4.30
CA VAL A 122 2.67 -12.56 -3.37
C VAL A 122 2.01 -11.21 -3.11
N ASP A 123 1.50 -10.53 -4.16
CA ASP A 123 0.74 -9.29 -3.99
C ASP A 123 -0.50 -9.50 -3.12
N THR A 124 -1.28 -10.54 -3.41
CA THR A 124 -2.50 -10.85 -2.68
C THR A 124 -2.21 -11.11 -1.20
N ILE A 125 -1.17 -11.89 -0.88
CA ILE A 125 -0.75 -12.17 0.49
C ILE A 125 -0.38 -10.89 1.25
N GLN A 126 0.36 -9.98 0.63
CA GLN A 126 0.71 -8.68 1.23
C GLN A 126 -0.52 -7.82 1.47
N ARG A 127 -1.39 -7.71 0.48
CA ARG A 127 -2.58 -6.85 0.55
C ARG A 127 -3.65 -7.40 1.49
N LEU A 128 -3.74 -8.71 1.66
CA LEU A 128 -4.59 -9.34 2.67
C LEU A 128 -4.04 -9.18 4.10
N GLY A 129 -2.83 -8.64 4.26
CA GLY A 129 -2.24 -8.37 5.56
C GLY A 129 -1.72 -9.62 6.28
N ILE A 130 -1.48 -10.72 5.54
CA ILE A 130 -1.00 -12.01 6.09
C ILE A 130 0.46 -12.31 5.71
N SER A 131 1.15 -11.40 5.03
CA SER A 131 2.55 -11.60 4.59
C SER A 131 3.55 -11.84 5.72
N TYR A 132 3.25 -11.40 6.94
CA TYR A 132 4.13 -11.59 8.09
C TYR A 132 4.27 -13.06 8.53
N HIS A 133 3.40 -13.94 8.03
CA HIS A 133 3.52 -15.40 8.23
C HIS A 133 4.40 -16.11 7.20
N PHE A 134 4.74 -15.43 6.09
CA PHE A 134 5.36 -16.02 4.90
C PHE A 134 6.63 -15.25 4.51
N VAL A 135 7.36 -14.71 5.49
CA VAL A 135 8.50 -13.82 5.22
C VAL A 135 9.57 -14.51 4.37
N ASN A 136 9.91 -15.76 4.71
CA ASN A 136 10.94 -16.51 3.99
C ASN A 136 10.47 -16.90 2.59
N GLU A 137 9.24 -17.40 2.48
CA GLU A 137 8.65 -17.84 1.22
C GLU A 137 8.48 -16.66 0.24
N ILE A 138 8.11 -15.48 0.75
CA ILE A 138 8.06 -14.25 -0.04
C ILE A 138 9.47 -13.80 -0.46
N ASP A 139 10.44 -13.83 0.44
CA ASP A 139 11.83 -13.45 0.12
C ASP A 139 12.42 -14.37 -0.97
N ASP A 140 12.17 -15.68 -0.89
CA ASP A 140 12.60 -16.66 -1.89
C ASP A 140 11.88 -16.45 -3.23
N ALA A 141 10.57 -16.23 -3.21
CA ALA A 141 9.80 -15.91 -4.41
C ALA A 141 10.29 -14.62 -5.08
N LEU A 142 10.55 -13.56 -4.30
CA LEU A 142 11.04 -12.29 -4.84
C LEU A 142 12.47 -12.38 -5.36
N SER A 143 13.32 -13.22 -4.74
CA SER A 143 14.66 -13.49 -5.26
C SER A 143 14.58 -14.15 -6.64
N GLN A 144 13.73 -15.17 -6.81
CA GLN A 144 13.48 -15.78 -8.13
C GLN A 144 12.93 -14.76 -9.14
N LEU A 145 11.98 -13.93 -8.71
CA LEU A 145 11.42 -12.85 -9.51
C LEU A 145 12.41 -11.70 -9.76
N HIS A 146 13.57 -11.64 -9.11
CA HIS A 146 14.59 -10.63 -9.41
C HIS A 146 15.53 -11.13 -10.52
N ASP A 147 15.87 -12.42 -10.49
CA ASP A 147 16.82 -13.03 -11.42
C ASP A 147 16.26 -13.23 -12.83
N ILE A 148 14.94 -13.33 -12.97
CA ILE A 148 14.28 -13.49 -14.27
C ILE A 148 14.18 -12.13 -14.99
N LYS A 149 14.23 -12.09 -16.31
CA LYS A 149 14.03 -10.84 -17.07
C LYS A 149 12.55 -10.43 -17.12
N PHE A 150 12.29 -9.15 -17.36
CA PHE A 150 10.94 -8.62 -17.60
C PHE A 150 10.55 -8.83 -19.08
N ASP A 151 10.26 -10.07 -19.46
CA ASP A 151 10.01 -10.44 -20.86
C ASP A 151 8.51 -10.56 -21.14
N ASN A 152 8.00 -9.82 -22.14
CA ASN A 152 6.62 -9.90 -22.66
C ASN A 152 5.47 -9.79 -21.65
N GLU A 153 5.73 -9.33 -20.43
CA GLU A 153 4.69 -9.05 -19.42
C GLU A 153 3.86 -7.81 -19.77
N ASP A 154 2.56 -7.84 -19.47
CA ASP A 154 1.66 -6.68 -19.58
C ASP A 154 1.97 -5.59 -18.53
N LEU A 155 1.30 -4.44 -18.66
CA LEU A 155 1.52 -3.28 -17.77
C LEU A 155 1.25 -3.63 -16.30
N GLN A 156 0.23 -4.43 -16.03
CA GLN A 156 -0.14 -4.84 -14.69
C GLN A 156 0.98 -5.66 -14.04
N ASN A 157 1.41 -6.74 -14.68
CA ASN A 157 2.43 -7.66 -14.15
C ASN A 157 3.78 -6.96 -13.96
N VAL A 158 4.24 -6.16 -14.94
CA VAL A 158 5.49 -5.39 -14.81
C VAL A 158 5.40 -4.44 -13.62
N SER A 159 4.29 -3.71 -13.49
CA SER A 159 4.08 -2.74 -12.42
C SER A 159 4.06 -3.40 -11.05
N LEU A 160 3.34 -4.51 -10.90
CA LEU A 160 3.25 -5.27 -9.65
C LEU A 160 4.60 -5.86 -9.27
N ARG A 161 5.26 -6.57 -10.19
CA ARG A 161 6.58 -7.18 -9.95
C ARG A 161 7.62 -6.15 -9.55
N PHE A 162 7.70 -5.04 -10.28
CA PHE A 162 8.59 -3.92 -9.94
C PHE A 162 8.32 -3.38 -8.53
N ARG A 163 7.02 -3.17 -8.20
CA ARG A 163 6.62 -2.64 -6.90
C ARG A 163 7.03 -3.58 -5.77
N LEU A 164 6.73 -4.88 -5.90
CA LEU A 164 7.07 -5.89 -4.92
C LEU A 164 8.59 -5.97 -4.71
N LEU A 165 9.38 -6.03 -5.79
CA LEU A 165 10.83 -6.05 -5.72
C LEU A 165 11.38 -4.83 -4.94
N ARG A 166 10.93 -3.61 -5.28
CA ARG A 166 11.39 -2.40 -4.61
C ARG A 166 10.99 -2.30 -3.14
N GLN A 167 9.76 -2.70 -2.80
CA GLN A 167 9.29 -2.70 -1.41
C GLN A 167 10.14 -3.62 -0.52
N HIS A 168 10.73 -4.67 -1.11
CA HIS A 168 11.61 -5.61 -0.42
C HIS A 168 13.11 -5.30 -0.57
N GLY A 169 13.45 -4.14 -1.15
CA GLY A 169 14.82 -3.65 -1.23
C GLY A 169 15.63 -4.19 -2.40
N PHE A 170 15.02 -4.90 -3.35
CA PHE A 170 15.68 -5.28 -4.59
C PHE A 170 15.85 -4.06 -5.50
N ASN A 171 17.00 -3.97 -6.16
CA ASN A 171 17.25 -2.93 -7.13
C ASN A 171 16.60 -3.28 -8.49
N ALA A 172 15.37 -2.81 -8.69
CA ALA A 172 14.67 -2.88 -9.97
C ALA A 172 14.77 -1.53 -10.71
N SER A 173 15.39 -1.51 -11.90
CA SER A 173 15.52 -0.29 -12.71
C SER A 173 14.16 0.18 -13.23
N SER A 174 13.88 1.48 -13.19
CA SER A 174 12.66 2.05 -13.80
C SER A 174 12.63 1.91 -15.33
N ASP A 175 13.75 1.55 -15.95
CA ASP A 175 13.85 1.31 -17.40
C ASP A 175 12.96 0.15 -17.89
N VAL A 176 12.49 -0.73 -16.99
CA VAL A 176 11.52 -1.78 -17.34
C VAL A 176 10.23 -1.20 -17.94
N PHE A 177 9.94 0.07 -17.68
CA PHE A 177 8.79 0.76 -18.24
C PHE A 177 9.05 1.39 -19.61
N CYS A 178 10.30 1.43 -20.12
CA CYS A 178 10.61 2.04 -21.42
C CYS A 178 9.83 1.39 -22.58
N LYS A 179 9.45 0.10 -22.46
CA LYS A 179 8.64 -0.60 -23.46
C LYS A 179 7.19 -0.09 -23.57
N PHE A 180 6.73 0.69 -22.60
CA PHE A 180 5.41 1.31 -22.56
C PHE A 180 5.45 2.78 -22.99
N ILE A 181 6.60 3.26 -23.45
CA ILE A 181 6.86 4.65 -23.78
C ILE A 181 7.02 4.81 -25.30
N ASP A 182 6.38 5.82 -25.87
CA ASP A 182 6.50 6.21 -27.27
C ASP A 182 7.80 6.96 -27.60
N SER A 183 7.98 7.30 -28.88
CA SER A 183 9.15 8.06 -29.35
C SER A 183 9.26 9.46 -28.74
N ASP A 184 8.15 10.03 -28.28
CA ASP A 184 8.08 11.37 -27.68
C ASP A 184 8.33 11.32 -26.16
N GLY A 185 8.53 10.12 -25.61
CA GLY A 185 8.82 9.89 -24.21
C GLY A 185 7.57 9.86 -23.32
N ASN A 186 6.39 9.64 -23.89
CA ASN A 186 5.11 9.54 -23.17
C ASN A 186 4.62 8.11 -23.11
N PHE A 187 3.80 7.78 -22.10
CA PHE A 187 3.15 6.47 -22.06
C PHE A 187 2.19 6.33 -23.23
N HIS A 188 2.18 5.14 -23.85
CA HIS A 188 1.30 4.90 -25.00
C HIS A 188 -0.18 5.05 -24.61
N GLU A 189 -0.94 5.74 -25.46
CA GLU A 189 -2.35 6.05 -25.23
C GLU A 189 -3.26 4.80 -25.28
N ASP A 190 -2.82 3.70 -25.91
CA ASP A 190 -3.54 2.43 -25.91
C ASP A 190 -3.67 1.81 -24.51
N LEU A 191 -2.75 2.13 -23.60
CA LEU A 191 -2.80 1.75 -22.18
C LEU A 191 -3.96 2.42 -21.42
N SER A 192 -4.55 3.49 -21.97
CA SER A 192 -5.64 4.26 -21.35
C SER A 192 -6.90 3.44 -21.04
N LYS A 193 -7.03 2.24 -21.62
CA LYS A 193 -8.19 1.34 -21.42
C LYS A 193 -7.95 0.28 -20.34
N ASP A 194 -6.71 0.04 -19.93
CA ASP A 194 -6.36 -0.98 -18.94
C ASP A 194 -6.42 -0.43 -17.51
N ALA A 195 -7.62 -0.43 -16.92
CA ALA A 195 -7.82 0.07 -15.57
C ALA A 195 -6.93 -0.62 -14.51
N LYS A 196 -6.67 -1.93 -14.64
CA LYS A 196 -5.88 -2.71 -13.68
C LYS A 196 -4.39 -2.41 -13.83
N GLY A 197 -3.90 -2.35 -15.07
CA GLY A 197 -2.54 -1.92 -15.38
C GLY A 197 -2.27 -0.50 -14.92
N LEU A 198 -3.19 0.44 -15.18
CA LEU A 198 -3.07 1.83 -14.72
C LEU A 198 -3.09 1.95 -13.20
N LEU A 199 -3.95 1.22 -12.51
CA LEU A 199 -3.97 1.21 -11.03
C LEU A 199 -2.63 0.69 -10.47
N SER A 200 -2.09 -0.36 -11.08
CA SER A 200 -0.80 -0.93 -10.68
C SER A 200 0.33 0.07 -10.95
N LEU A 201 0.37 0.66 -12.14
CA LEU A 201 1.33 1.68 -12.55
C LEU A 201 1.27 2.91 -11.64
N TYR A 202 0.07 3.38 -11.31
CA TYR A 202 -0.14 4.52 -10.41
C TYR A 202 0.45 4.24 -9.02
N ASN A 203 0.19 3.07 -8.45
CA ASN A 203 0.74 2.69 -7.15
C ASN A 203 2.27 2.55 -7.19
N THR A 204 2.80 2.01 -8.29
CA THR A 204 4.23 1.82 -8.51
C THR A 204 5.00 3.12 -8.66
N GLY A 205 4.42 4.13 -9.33
CA GLY A 205 5.08 5.42 -9.56
C GLY A 205 5.53 6.12 -8.27
N TYR A 206 4.86 5.85 -7.15
CA TYR A 206 5.24 6.43 -5.85
C TYR A 206 6.45 5.77 -5.16
N LEU A 207 7.05 4.75 -5.76
CA LEU A 207 8.32 4.18 -5.31
C LEU A 207 9.53 4.80 -6.03
N ALA A 208 9.35 5.96 -6.65
CA ALA A 208 10.39 6.65 -7.39
C ALA A 208 11.53 7.12 -6.49
N PHE A 209 12.76 6.89 -6.94
CA PHE A 209 13.94 7.58 -6.46
C PHE A 209 14.13 8.92 -7.19
N PRO A 210 14.85 9.88 -6.59
CA PRO A 210 15.17 11.14 -7.27
C PRO A 210 15.83 10.92 -8.64
N GLY A 211 15.28 11.55 -9.67
CA GLY A 211 15.76 11.46 -11.05
C GLY A 211 15.03 10.43 -11.92
N GLU A 212 14.15 9.60 -11.36
CA GLU A 212 13.37 8.62 -12.12
C GLU A 212 12.10 9.24 -12.73
N THR A 213 12.30 10.18 -13.64
CA THR A 213 11.22 10.97 -14.26
C THR A 213 10.14 10.13 -14.95
N ILE A 214 10.47 8.90 -15.38
CA ILE A 214 9.49 7.96 -15.96
C ILE A 214 8.39 7.59 -14.95
N LEU A 215 8.71 7.49 -13.66
CA LEU A 215 7.74 7.17 -12.62
C LEU A 215 6.88 8.38 -12.24
N ASP A 216 7.42 9.60 -12.32
CA ASP A 216 6.62 10.83 -12.20
C ASP A 216 5.60 10.97 -13.33
N LYS A 217 6.02 10.65 -14.56
CA LYS A 217 5.13 10.56 -15.73
C LYS A 217 4.08 9.46 -15.53
N ALA A 218 4.46 8.32 -14.96
CA ALA A 218 3.57 7.20 -14.69
C ALA A 218 2.43 7.61 -13.74
N ILE A 219 2.73 8.33 -12.65
CA ILE A 219 1.72 8.87 -11.73
C ILE A 219 0.75 9.78 -12.48
N SER A 220 1.29 10.72 -13.26
CA SER A 220 0.49 11.74 -13.95
C SER A 220 -0.45 11.12 -15.00
N PHE A 221 0.10 10.24 -15.84
CA PHE A 221 -0.64 9.49 -16.86
C PHE A 221 -1.73 8.62 -16.24
N ALA A 222 -1.36 7.72 -15.33
CA ALA A 222 -2.30 6.78 -14.73
C ALA A 222 -3.40 7.50 -13.93
N ARG A 223 -3.06 8.54 -13.15
CA ARG A 223 -4.04 9.33 -12.42
C ARG A 223 -5.06 9.98 -13.34
N GLY A 224 -4.63 10.54 -14.47
CA GLY A 224 -5.51 11.18 -15.44
C GLY A 224 -6.56 10.23 -15.98
N HIS A 225 -6.12 9.08 -16.49
CA HIS A 225 -7.01 8.07 -17.05
C HIS A 225 -7.90 7.41 -16.00
N LEU A 226 -7.35 7.06 -14.82
CA LEU A 226 -8.14 6.49 -13.72
C LEU A 226 -9.27 7.44 -13.28
N LYS A 227 -9.00 8.75 -13.15
CA LYS A 227 -10.04 9.74 -12.83
C LYS A 227 -11.12 9.83 -13.91
N SER A 228 -10.75 9.68 -15.18
CA SER A 228 -11.69 9.73 -16.30
C SER A 228 -12.62 8.51 -16.34
N MET A 229 -12.08 7.30 -16.08
CA MET A 229 -12.83 6.05 -16.24
C MET A 229 -13.56 5.57 -14.97
N VAL A 230 -13.20 6.05 -13.77
CA VAL A 230 -13.63 5.45 -12.50
C VAL A 230 -15.15 5.28 -12.34
N TYR A 231 -15.93 6.18 -12.93
CA TYR A 231 -17.39 6.12 -12.84
C TYR A 231 -18.01 4.99 -13.68
N ASN A 232 -17.28 4.52 -14.71
CA ASN A 232 -17.67 3.45 -15.61
C ASN A 232 -17.10 2.06 -15.21
N LEU A 233 -16.33 1.99 -14.12
CA LEU A 233 -15.81 0.72 -13.61
C LEU A 233 -16.85 0.02 -12.74
N ASP A 234 -16.81 -1.31 -12.74
CA ASP A 234 -17.58 -2.13 -11.82
C ASP A 234 -16.84 -2.33 -10.48
N SER A 235 -17.61 -2.63 -9.43
CA SER A 235 -17.05 -3.08 -8.16
C SER A 235 -16.51 -4.52 -8.29
N PRO A 236 -15.44 -4.90 -7.57
CA PRO A 236 -14.75 -4.12 -6.53
C PRO A 236 -13.71 -3.11 -7.07
N LEU A 237 -13.31 -3.21 -8.34
CA LEU A 237 -12.22 -2.40 -8.92
C LEU A 237 -12.48 -0.89 -8.80
N LYS A 238 -13.72 -0.45 -8.97
CA LYS A 238 -14.11 0.95 -8.75
C LYS A 238 -13.74 1.46 -7.35
N ARG A 239 -14.02 0.69 -6.30
CA ARG A 239 -13.69 1.07 -4.91
C ARG A 239 -12.18 1.13 -4.70
N GLU A 240 -11.47 0.18 -5.27
CA GLU A 240 -10.01 0.10 -5.22
C GLU A 240 -9.36 1.33 -5.86
N VAL A 241 -9.82 1.72 -7.04
CA VAL A 241 -9.36 2.92 -7.76
C VAL A 241 -9.67 4.20 -6.97
N LEU A 242 -10.89 4.35 -6.46
CA LEU A 242 -11.27 5.53 -5.65
C LEU A 242 -10.40 5.64 -4.39
N ARG A 243 -10.12 4.52 -3.71
CA ARG A 243 -9.25 4.49 -2.53
C ARG A 243 -7.82 4.89 -2.88
N ALA A 244 -7.23 4.30 -3.91
CA ALA A 244 -5.86 4.63 -4.35
C ALA A 244 -5.71 6.10 -4.78
N LEU A 245 -6.71 6.66 -5.47
CA LEU A 245 -6.72 8.07 -5.86
C LEU A 245 -6.79 9.04 -4.66
N LYS A 246 -7.44 8.62 -3.57
CA LYS A 246 -7.47 9.37 -2.30
C LYS A 246 -6.15 9.24 -1.52
N THR A 247 -5.72 7.99 -1.30
CA THR A 247 -4.47 7.66 -0.61
C THR A 247 -3.76 6.54 -1.39
N PRO A 248 -2.61 6.83 -2.03
CA PRO A 248 -1.85 5.81 -2.74
C PRO A 248 -1.47 4.63 -1.84
N LEU A 249 -1.38 3.43 -2.41
CA LEU A 249 -1.16 2.19 -1.64
C LEU A 249 0.04 2.26 -0.68
N HIS A 250 1.19 2.76 -1.14
CA HIS A 250 2.42 2.88 -0.33
C HIS A 250 2.32 3.85 0.88
N ARG A 251 1.28 4.71 0.94
CA ARG A 251 1.04 5.63 2.06
C ARG A 251 -0.05 5.14 3.01
N MET A 252 -0.69 4.03 2.68
CA MET A 252 -1.80 3.52 3.47
C MET A 252 -1.29 2.70 4.64
N VAL A 253 -1.97 2.79 5.78
CA VAL A 253 -1.69 1.96 6.95
C VAL A 253 -2.01 0.51 6.59
N PRO A 254 -1.06 -0.44 6.71
CA PRO A 254 -1.23 -1.81 6.23
C PRO A 254 -2.49 -2.50 6.77
N ARG A 255 -2.79 -2.32 8.05
CA ARG A 255 -3.97 -2.93 8.68
C ARG A 255 -5.29 -2.38 8.11
N ILE A 256 -5.32 -1.09 7.77
CA ILE A 256 -6.49 -0.45 7.16
C ILE A 256 -6.64 -0.87 5.70
N GLU A 257 -5.54 -1.00 4.95
CA GLU A 257 -5.60 -1.56 3.59
C GLU A 257 -6.11 -3.00 3.60
N ALA A 258 -5.60 -3.83 4.50
CA ALA A 258 -6.02 -5.22 4.61
C ALA A 258 -7.53 -5.36 4.87
N MET A 259 -8.08 -4.51 5.73
CA MET A 259 -9.52 -4.45 5.99
C MET A 259 -10.33 -4.23 4.70
N PHE A 260 -9.99 -3.19 3.93
CA PHE A 260 -10.69 -2.91 2.69
C PHE A 260 -10.45 -3.98 1.62
N PHE A 261 -9.21 -4.47 1.51
CA PHE A 261 -8.86 -5.44 0.50
C PHE A 261 -9.48 -6.82 0.76
N ILE A 262 -9.70 -7.23 2.01
CA ILE A 262 -10.42 -8.47 2.34
C ILE A 262 -11.86 -8.43 1.79
N GLU A 263 -12.55 -7.30 1.91
CA GLU A 263 -13.89 -7.11 1.36
C GLU A 263 -13.87 -7.16 -0.18
N GLU A 264 -12.95 -6.42 -0.80
CA GLU A 264 -12.80 -6.40 -2.26
C GLU A 264 -12.41 -7.76 -2.83
N TYR A 265 -11.50 -8.47 -2.17
CA TYR A 265 -11.05 -9.80 -2.57
C TYR A 265 -12.15 -10.85 -2.42
N THR A 266 -13.09 -10.65 -1.49
CA THR A 266 -14.29 -11.50 -1.38
C THR A 266 -15.15 -11.41 -2.64
N GLU A 267 -15.20 -10.27 -3.32
CA GLU A 267 -16.01 -10.08 -4.53
C GLU A 267 -15.29 -10.49 -5.83
N LYS A 268 -13.98 -10.81 -5.79
CA LYS A 268 -13.21 -11.19 -6.99
C LYS A 268 -13.56 -12.60 -7.45
N GLU A 269 -13.85 -12.76 -8.74
CA GLU A 269 -14.11 -14.07 -9.37
C GLU A 269 -12.87 -14.99 -9.33
N THR A 270 -11.68 -14.41 -9.47
CA THR A 270 -10.40 -15.13 -9.45
C THR A 270 -9.83 -15.31 -8.04
N ARG A 271 -10.65 -15.16 -6.99
CA ARG A 271 -10.17 -15.26 -5.61
C ARG A 271 -9.75 -16.70 -5.28
N ASN A 272 -8.74 -16.81 -4.44
CA ASN A 272 -8.34 -18.05 -3.81
C ASN A 272 -9.00 -18.15 -2.43
N ASP A 273 -9.87 -19.15 -2.24
CA ASP A 273 -10.64 -19.29 -1.00
C ASP A 273 -9.75 -19.65 0.21
N THR A 274 -8.61 -20.32 0.02
CA THR A 274 -7.65 -20.62 1.10
C THR A 274 -7.03 -19.32 1.61
N LEU A 275 -6.53 -18.47 0.71
CA LEU A 275 -5.99 -17.14 1.07
C LEU A 275 -7.05 -16.26 1.77
N LEU A 276 -8.27 -16.23 1.24
CA LEU A 276 -9.36 -15.43 1.82
C LEU A 276 -9.75 -15.92 3.22
N LYS A 277 -9.87 -17.25 3.40
CA LYS A 277 -10.19 -17.85 4.72
C LYS A 277 -9.09 -17.53 5.73
N LEU A 278 -7.83 -17.73 5.34
CA LEU A 278 -6.70 -17.42 6.21
C LEU A 278 -6.71 -15.95 6.62
N ALA A 279 -6.87 -15.04 5.65
CA ALA A 279 -6.90 -13.61 5.92
C ALA A 279 -8.03 -13.19 6.88
N LYS A 280 -9.24 -13.72 6.70
CA LYS A 280 -10.38 -13.42 7.60
C LYS A 280 -10.12 -13.93 9.02
N MET A 281 -9.65 -15.18 9.16
CA MET A 281 -9.40 -15.77 10.47
C MET A 281 -8.25 -15.05 11.19
N ASP A 282 -7.16 -14.80 10.49
CA ASP A 282 -6.00 -14.09 11.01
C ASP A 282 -6.34 -12.65 11.42
N TYR A 283 -7.06 -11.93 10.54
CA TYR A 283 -7.52 -10.58 10.85
C TYR A 283 -8.38 -10.57 12.12
N ASN A 284 -9.34 -11.47 12.24
CA ASN A 284 -10.19 -11.55 13.43
C ASN A 284 -9.41 -11.93 14.70
N LEU A 285 -8.46 -12.85 14.61
CA LEU A 285 -7.63 -13.24 15.76
C LEU A 285 -6.78 -12.07 16.26
N VAL A 286 -6.11 -11.35 15.36
CA VAL A 286 -5.32 -10.15 15.71
C VAL A 286 -6.23 -9.03 16.22
N GLN A 287 -7.44 -8.88 15.68
CA GLN A 287 -8.39 -7.89 16.17
C GLN A 287 -8.82 -8.18 17.62
N ARG A 288 -9.00 -9.45 18.00
CA ARG A 288 -9.29 -9.82 19.39
C ARG A 288 -8.16 -9.39 20.33
N LEU A 289 -6.91 -9.66 19.95
CA LEU A 289 -5.74 -9.23 20.73
C LEU A 289 -5.72 -7.70 20.90
N HIS A 290 -5.91 -6.94 19.82
CA HIS A 290 -5.95 -5.47 19.93
C HIS A 290 -7.08 -4.97 20.84
N LEU A 291 -8.23 -5.65 20.88
CA LEU A 291 -9.35 -5.28 21.75
C LEU A 291 -9.06 -5.60 23.23
N GLU A 292 -8.36 -6.71 23.49
CA GLU A 292 -7.85 -7.04 24.83
C GLU A 292 -6.85 -5.98 25.30
N GLU A 293 -5.86 -5.64 24.47
CA GLU A 293 -4.87 -4.59 24.76
C GLU A 293 -5.52 -3.21 24.98
N LEU A 294 -6.49 -2.84 24.14
CA LEU A 294 -7.23 -1.58 24.30
C LEU A 294 -8.03 -1.52 25.59
N LYS A 295 -8.62 -2.64 26.00
CA LYS A 295 -9.35 -2.74 27.27
C LYS A 295 -8.40 -2.52 28.46
N GLU A 296 -7.22 -3.15 28.44
CA GLU A 296 -6.19 -2.96 29.46
C GLU A 296 -5.69 -1.51 29.52
N LEU A 297 -5.56 -0.83 28.37
CA LEU A 297 -5.13 0.57 28.30
C LEU A 297 -6.21 1.58 28.70
N THR A 298 -7.48 1.17 28.74
CA THR A 298 -8.61 2.05 29.09
C THR A 298 -8.96 1.99 30.58
N LEU A 299 -8.57 0.92 31.27
CA LEU A 299 -8.77 0.71 32.71
C LEU A 299 -7.68 1.40 33.55
#